data_AF-U1N067-F1
#
_entry.id   AF-U1N067-F1
#
_cell.length_a   1.000
_cell.length_b   1.000
_cell.length_c   1.000
_cell.angle_alpha   90.00
_cell.angle_beta   90.00
_cell.angle_gamma   90.00
#
_symmetry.space_group_name_H-M   'P 1'
#
loop_
_entity.id
_entity.type
_entity.pdbx_description
1 polymer ?
#
loop_
_entity_poly.entity_id
_entity_poly.type
_entity_poly.pdbx_seq_one_letter_code
_entity_poly.pdbx_strand_id
1 'polypeptide(L)'
;MHGRRLATLDEIVGLAAPESTKIINMVESWAKSNDIGLTVLDVGADITNEHIEREKTTLGVSIGGDGTFLEAARSFAPFQIPLMGINSGTLAFLARVEPLDVEDALTAVYRGRGSINARQQYEVTAGDINTTGINEMFLQKHPPEDRYGTKVGSLHVFVDEEYVGEYFGSGLIVSTPTGSTGRAYSNGGPVHYPQNNRTLQIIPHETISAAVDPIVVSQDSEIDIVLDSDFDIDIDGGRQFERLESNTVVHISGADQPVQTVRTPYDDAFITAMVDKLDWGLRTVDNDGPKSALEGDVGSSDFKERASRVAKEAARSAGEPLQELHGQVEDVQYKTDKSDIVTEADYQANDIIETAINSEFPDHVVQSEENNQTAPTDGYAWIIDPLDGTGNFAHGNPNYSISIALLKDREPVVGVVYAPESDDMFHAIDGRGAYQNDHEIKPTSRSQLDESMLLSGYDPSGEFLQAFYHETQGVRRLGSAALNLAYVASGSADAAWEHDTRPWDVAAGLCLLREVGGKTTDQHGSSYELTFNSTDERTPLLTSNGSVHEQLTSHIEASELMSE
;
A
#
# COMPACT_ATOMS: atom_id res chain seq x y z
N MET A 1 11.40 -12.19 -9.09
CA MET A 1 11.17 -11.20 -8.01
C MET A 1 11.92 -9.90 -8.32
N HIS A 2 11.21 -8.78 -8.45
CA HIS A 2 11.80 -7.43 -8.46
C HIS A 2 11.28 -6.67 -7.24
N GLY A 3 12.18 -6.17 -6.39
CA GLY A 3 11.90 -5.27 -5.26
C GLY A 3 10.65 -5.57 -4.41
N ARG A 4 10.75 -6.41 -3.37
CA ARG A 4 9.72 -6.62 -2.30
C ARG A 4 8.26 -6.90 -2.73
N ARG A 5 7.96 -7.01 -4.03
CA ARG A 5 6.63 -7.30 -4.62
C ARG A 5 6.71 -8.56 -5.48
N LEU A 6 5.67 -9.40 -5.38
CA LEU A 6 5.51 -10.60 -6.21
C LEU A 6 4.90 -10.20 -7.56
N ALA A 7 5.72 -9.78 -8.52
CA ALA A 7 5.24 -9.25 -9.81
C ALA A 7 4.84 -10.32 -10.84
N THR A 8 5.29 -11.57 -10.66
CA THR A 8 4.99 -12.70 -11.56
C THR A 8 4.87 -13.95 -10.69
N LEU A 9 3.71 -14.61 -10.68
CA LEU A 9 3.51 -15.88 -9.99
C LEU A 9 3.42 -16.97 -11.05
N ASP A 10 4.21 -18.03 -10.94
CA ASP A 10 4.22 -19.15 -11.90
C ASP A 10 3.54 -20.40 -11.32
N GLU A 11 3.72 -20.63 -10.01
CA GLU A 11 3.16 -21.79 -9.34
C GLU A 11 2.88 -21.54 -7.85
N ILE A 12 1.96 -22.34 -7.31
CA ILE A 12 1.61 -22.41 -5.91
C ILE A 12 1.97 -23.80 -5.39
N VAL A 13 2.69 -23.83 -4.28
CA VAL A 13 2.94 -25.06 -3.51
C VAL A 13 2.27 -24.91 -2.15
N GLY A 14 1.37 -25.83 -1.82
CA GLY A 14 0.52 -25.77 -0.64
C GLY A 14 0.78 -26.89 0.36
N LEU A 15 0.67 -26.61 1.66
CA LEU A 15 0.43 -27.62 2.69
C LEU A 15 -0.94 -27.43 3.29
N ALA A 16 -1.75 -28.48 3.32
CA ALA A 16 -3.12 -28.42 3.79
C ALA A 16 -3.41 -29.38 4.94
N ALA A 17 -4.20 -28.92 5.92
CA ALA A 17 -4.76 -29.79 6.94
C ALA A 17 -5.83 -30.73 6.34
N PRO A 18 -6.02 -31.95 6.87
CA PRO A 18 -6.90 -32.97 6.29
C PRO A 18 -8.35 -32.54 6.00
N GLU A 19 -8.88 -31.56 6.76
CA GLU A 19 -10.28 -31.10 6.63
C GLU A 19 -10.44 -29.89 5.68
N SER A 20 -9.40 -29.54 4.91
CA SER A 20 -9.36 -28.29 4.13
C SER A 20 -9.88 -28.39 2.69
N THR A 21 -10.56 -29.49 2.33
CA THR A 21 -10.94 -29.79 0.93
C THR A 21 -11.68 -28.65 0.23
N LYS A 22 -12.56 -27.94 0.92
CA LYS A 22 -13.32 -26.81 0.34
C LYS A 22 -12.37 -25.70 -0.15
N ILE A 23 -11.39 -25.33 0.66
CA ILE A 23 -10.46 -24.25 0.36
C ILE A 23 -9.46 -24.72 -0.71
N ILE A 24 -9.00 -25.96 -0.64
CA ILE A 24 -8.15 -26.56 -1.68
C ILE A 24 -8.83 -26.43 -3.05
N ASN A 25 -10.12 -26.77 -3.15
CA ASN A 25 -10.88 -26.64 -4.41
C ASN A 25 -10.99 -25.18 -4.89
N MET A 26 -11.08 -24.20 -3.98
CA MET A 26 -11.09 -22.77 -4.34
C MET A 26 -9.74 -22.34 -4.92
N VAL A 27 -8.64 -22.71 -4.26
CA VAL A 27 -7.27 -22.44 -4.74
C VAL A 27 -7.03 -23.12 -6.09
N GLU A 28 -7.50 -24.37 -6.27
CA GLU A 28 -7.38 -25.11 -7.53
C GLU A 28 -8.17 -24.44 -8.67
N SER A 29 -9.42 -24.02 -8.40
CA SER A 29 -10.25 -23.31 -9.37
C SER A 29 -9.61 -21.98 -9.79
N TRP A 30 -9.09 -21.23 -8.82
CA TRP A 30 -8.41 -19.95 -9.07
C TRP A 30 -7.12 -20.14 -9.87
N ALA A 31 -6.27 -21.10 -9.48
CA ALA A 31 -4.98 -21.36 -10.14
C ALA A 31 -5.20 -21.78 -11.61
N LYS A 32 -6.16 -22.67 -11.85
CA LYS A 32 -6.52 -23.11 -13.21
C LYS A 32 -7.03 -21.97 -14.09
N SER A 33 -7.78 -21.03 -13.52
CA SER A 33 -8.32 -19.88 -14.27
C SER A 33 -7.25 -18.87 -14.66
N ASN A 34 -6.10 -18.86 -13.98
CA ASN A 34 -4.98 -17.95 -14.20
C ASN A 34 -3.74 -18.64 -14.79
N ASP A 35 -3.86 -19.89 -15.27
CA ASP A 35 -2.76 -20.71 -15.82
C ASP A 35 -1.56 -20.87 -14.86
N ILE A 36 -1.86 -21.00 -13.56
CA ILE A 36 -0.87 -21.17 -12.48
C ILE A 36 -0.76 -22.65 -12.11
N GLY A 37 0.47 -23.17 -12.00
CA GLY A 37 0.71 -24.53 -11.49
C GLY A 37 0.30 -24.65 -10.03
N LEU A 38 -0.33 -25.75 -9.63
CA LEU A 38 -0.70 -26.00 -8.23
C LEU A 38 -0.28 -27.39 -7.78
N THR A 39 0.47 -27.45 -6.68
CA THR A 39 0.78 -28.69 -5.96
C THR A 39 0.35 -28.52 -4.50
N VAL A 40 -0.53 -29.38 -3.98
CA VAL A 40 -0.93 -29.34 -2.57
C VAL A 40 -0.60 -30.68 -1.92
N LEU A 41 0.10 -30.63 -0.80
CA LEU A 41 0.49 -31.79 0.01
C LEU A 41 -0.23 -31.75 1.36
N ASP A 42 -0.38 -32.90 1.99
CA ASP A 42 -0.89 -32.99 3.36
C ASP A 42 0.15 -32.46 4.36
N VAL A 43 -0.31 -31.82 5.43
CA VAL A 43 0.56 -31.43 6.56
C VAL A 43 1.33 -32.64 7.10
N GLY A 44 2.64 -32.48 7.25
CA GLY A 44 3.58 -33.54 7.64
C GLY A 44 4.26 -34.25 6.46
N ALA A 45 3.90 -33.93 5.22
CA ALA A 45 4.69 -34.31 4.05
C ALA A 45 5.94 -33.41 3.91
N ASP A 46 7.05 -34.01 3.47
CA ASP A 46 8.29 -33.29 3.23
C ASP A 46 8.23 -32.53 1.90
N ILE A 47 8.47 -31.22 1.94
CA ILE A 47 8.70 -30.42 0.74
C ILE A 47 10.16 -30.62 0.32
N THR A 48 10.35 -31.13 -0.89
CA THR A 48 11.65 -31.44 -1.47
C THR A 48 11.87 -30.64 -2.76
N ASN A 49 13.10 -30.67 -3.30
CA ASN A 49 13.41 -30.05 -4.61
C ASN A 49 12.62 -30.67 -5.78
N GLU A 50 11.92 -31.80 -5.59
CA GLU A 50 11.04 -32.38 -6.62
C GLU A 50 9.71 -31.62 -6.74
N HIS A 51 9.33 -30.89 -5.70
CA HIS A 51 8.08 -30.13 -5.63
C HIS A 51 8.26 -28.65 -5.95
N ILE A 52 9.51 -28.18 -6.08
CA ILE A 52 9.85 -26.77 -6.25
C ILE A 52 10.79 -26.64 -7.45
N GLU A 53 10.36 -25.89 -8.46
CA GLU A 53 11.20 -25.55 -9.60
C GLU A 53 11.90 -24.21 -9.36
N ARG A 54 13.23 -24.22 -9.16
CA ARG A 54 14.01 -23.00 -8.81
C ARG A 54 13.95 -21.87 -9.83
N GLU A 55 13.58 -22.16 -11.07
CA GLU A 55 13.46 -21.17 -12.15
C GLU A 55 12.09 -20.48 -12.15
N LYS A 56 11.10 -21.03 -11.43
CA LYS A 56 9.75 -20.48 -11.31
C LYS A 56 9.63 -19.61 -10.06
N THR A 57 8.72 -18.65 -10.14
CA THR A 57 8.30 -17.85 -8.98
C THR A 57 7.18 -18.60 -8.26
N THR A 58 7.55 -19.23 -7.14
CA THR A 58 6.65 -20.05 -6.32
C THR A 58 6.06 -19.25 -5.15
N LEU A 59 4.76 -19.39 -4.91
CA LEU A 59 4.10 -18.99 -3.66
C LEU A 59 3.84 -20.22 -2.79
N GLY A 60 4.30 -20.17 -1.54
CA GLY A 60 3.93 -21.13 -0.52
C GLY A 60 2.56 -20.80 0.06
N VAL A 61 1.68 -21.78 0.21
CA VAL A 61 0.37 -21.59 0.84
C VAL A 61 0.17 -22.58 1.98
N SER A 62 -0.19 -22.12 3.18
CA SER A 62 -0.64 -23.01 4.25
C SER A 62 -2.16 -22.93 4.36
N ILE A 63 -2.86 -24.06 4.32
CA ILE A 63 -4.31 -24.12 4.44
C ILE A 63 -4.66 -24.87 5.73
N GLY A 64 -5.05 -24.14 6.77
CA GLY A 64 -5.32 -24.71 8.09
C GLY A 64 -5.23 -23.68 9.21
N GLY A 65 -5.08 -24.16 10.44
CA GLY A 65 -4.81 -23.31 11.61
C GLY A 65 -3.32 -23.00 11.79
N ASP A 66 -2.98 -22.49 12.97
CA ASP A 66 -1.60 -22.07 13.30
C ASP A 66 -0.59 -23.22 13.20
N GLY A 67 -0.95 -24.43 13.63
CA GLY A 67 -0.06 -25.60 13.51
C GLY A 67 0.33 -25.90 12.05
N THR A 68 -0.62 -25.76 11.12
CA THR A 68 -0.38 -25.92 9.68
C THR A 68 0.52 -24.81 9.14
N PHE A 69 0.27 -23.56 9.55
CA PHE A 69 1.11 -22.43 9.17
C PHE A 69 2.56 -22.62 9.61
N LEU A 70 2.77 -23.03 10.86
CA LEU A 70 4.12 -23.22 11.41
C LEU A 70 4.85 -24.39 10.72
N GLU A 71 4.13 -25.43 10.28
CA GLU A 71 4.72 -26.53 9.52
C GLU A 71 5.14 -26.06 8.12
N ALA A 72 4.27 -25.30 7.44
CA ALA A 72 4.59 -24.69 6.17
C ALA A 72 5.77 -23.73 6.28
N ALA A 73 5.82 -22.89 7.31
CA ALA A 73 6.93 -21.98 7.55
C ALA A 73 8.27 -22.71 7.60
N ARG A 74 8.34 -23.83 8.34
CA ARG A 74 9.55 -24.67 8.42
C ARG A 74 9.89 -25.31 7.07
N SER A 75 8.90 -25.82 6.35
CA SER A 75 9.13 -26.52 5.07
C SER A 75 9.52 -25.57 3.94
N PHE A 76 9.03 -24.32 3.94
CA PHE A 76 9.30 -23.33 2.90
C PHE A 76 10.52 -22.45 3.19
N ALA A 77 10.90 -22.24 4.45
CA ALA A 77 12.04 -21.37 4.81
C ALA A 77 13.37 -21.76 4.13
N PRO A 78 13.77 -23.05 4.06
CA PRO A 78 15.03 -23.45 3.42
C PRO A 78 15.09 -23.12 1.93
N PHE A 79 13.93 -22.97 1.29
CA PHE A 79 13.79 -22.60 -0.13
C PHE A 79 13.59 -21.10 -0.34
N GLN A 80 13.48 -20.33 0.75
CA GLN A 80 13.14 -18.90 0.73
C GLN A 80 11.86 -18.58 -0.05
N ILE A 81 10.89 -19.51 -0.01
CA ILE A 81 9.59 -19.32 -0.64
C ILE A 81 8.70 -18.47 0.28
N PRO A 82 8.12 -17.36 -0.21
CA PRO A 82 7.15 -16.58 0.56
C PRO A 82 5.89 -17.39 0.87
N LEU A 83 5.45 -17.35 2.12
CA LEU A 83 4.32 -18.11 2.63
C LEU A 83 3.08 -17.23 2.87
N MET A 84 1.95 -17.60 2.27
CA MET A 84 0.62 -17.07 2.59
C MET A 84 -0.17 -18.05 3.46
N GLY A 85 -0.75 -17.56 4.56
CA GLY A 85 -1.53 -18.39 5.48
C GLY A 85 -3.04 -18.21 5.32
N ILE A 86 -3.73 -19.28 4.91
CA ILE A 86 -5.18 -19.35 4.74
C ILE A 86 -5.80 -20.14 5.90
N ASN A 87 -6.73 -19.50 6.61
CA ASN A 87 -7.45 -20.11 7.72
C ASN A 87 -8.48 -21.14 7.20
N SER A 88 -8.61 -22.28 7.86
CA SER A 88 -9.66 -23.29 7.58
C SER A 88 -10.95 -23.13 8.40
N GLY A 89 -11.14 -21.99 9.07
CA GLY A 89 -12.34 -21.67 9.85
C GLY A 89 -12.22 -21.94 11.35
N THR A 90 -11.01 -22.11 11.87
CA THR A 90 -10.72 -22.18 13.32
C THR A 90 -10.01 -20.91 13.78
N LEU A 91 -9.99 -20.61 15.08
CA LEU A 91 -9.28 -19.44 15.59
C LEU A 91 -7.76 -19.62 15.36
N ALA A 92 -7.15 -18.80 14.49
CA ALA A 92 -5.73 -18.88 14.14
C ALA A 92 -5.07 -17.49 14.22
N PHE A 93 -3.96 -17.31 14.93
CA PHE A 93 -3.23 -16.03 15.04
C PHE A 93 -2.27 -15.78 13.87
N LEU A 94 -1.87 -16.84 13.16
CA LEU A 94 -0.81 -16.82 12.16
C LEU A 94 -1.32 -16.93 10.73
N ALA A 95 -2.34 -17.75 10.48
CA ALA A 95 -3.10 -17.75 9.23
C ALA A 95 -4.07 -16.56 9.22
N ARG A 96 -4.01 -15.73 8.17
CA ARG A 96 -4.60 -14.38 8.17
C ARG A 96 -5.60 -14.11 7.06
N VAL A 97 -5.65 -14.98 6.05
CA VAL A 97 -6.65 -14.90 4.99
C VAL A 97 -7.82 -15.80 5.36
N GLU A 98 -8.99 -15.22 5.52
CA GLU A 98 -10.22 -15.96 5.80
C GLU A 98 -10.72 -16.69 4.54
N PRO A 99 -11.46 -17.82 4.68
CA PRO A 99 -11.92 -18.61 3.53
C PRO A 99 -12.69 -17.83 2.45
N LEU A 100 -13.37 -16.75 2.85
CA LEU A 100 -14.16 -15.91 1.93
C LEU A 100 -13.29 -15.03 1.04
N ASP A 101 -12.09 -14.67 1.49
CA ASP A 101 -11.21 -13.69 0.83
C ASP A 101 -10.05 -14.37 0.07
N VAL A 102 -10.04 -15.72 -0.02
CA VAL A 102 -8.94 -16.49 -0.61
C VAL A 102 -8.66 -16.12 -2.06
N GLU A 103 -9.70 -16.06 -2.90
CA GLU A 103 -9.53 -15.77 -4.33
C GLU A 103 -9.03 -14.33 -4.54
N ASP A 104 -9.52 -13.39 -3.73
CA ASP A 104 -9.11 -11.99 -3.78
C ASP A 104 -7.68 -11.80 -3.27
N ALA A 105 -7.29 -12.48 -2.20
CA ALA A 105 -5.92 -12.49 -1.68
C ALA A 105 -4.93 -13.08 -2.68
N LEU A 106 -5.27 -14.21 -3.32
CA LEU A 106 -4.43 -14.80 -4.38
C LEU A 106 -4.32 -13.87 -5.59
N THR A 107 -5.43 -13.23 -6.00
CA THR A 107 -5.44 -12.22 -7.06
C THR A 107 -4.58 -11.01 -6.72
N ALA A 108 -4.61 -10.55 -5.47
CA ALA A 108 -3.76 -9.48 -5.00
C ALA A 108 -2.27 -9.85 -5.10
N VAL A 109 -1.90 -11.08 -4.72
CA VAL A 109 -0.52 -11.56 -4.89
C VAL A 109 -0.14 -11.64 -6.36
N TYR A 110 -0.99 -12.25 -7.18
CA TYR A 110 -0.77 -12.39 -8.63
C TYR A 110 -0.56 -11.04 -9.34
N ARG A 111 -1.30 -10.01 -8.91
CA ARG A 111 -1.20 -8.64 -9.44
C ARG A 111 -0.10 -7.79 -8.77
N GLY A 112 0.80 -8.38 -7.98
CA GLY A 112 1.88 -7.64 -7.32
C GLY A 112 1.46 -6.71 -6.18
N ARG A 113 0.23 -6.86 -5.66
CA ARG A 113 -0.31 -6.12 -4.51
C ARG A 113 -0.02 -6.78 -3.16
N GLY A 114 0.70 -7.91 -3.16
CA GLY A 114 1.23 -8.54 -1.96
C GLY A 114 2.54 -7.90 -1.50
N SER A 115 2.69 -7.74 -0.18
CA SER A 115 3.93 -7.32 0.47
C SER A 115 4.58 -8.50 1.20
N ILE A 116 5.91 -8.58 1.17
CA ILE A 116 6.66 -9.64 1.88
C ILE A 116 7.21 -9.08 3.20
N ASN A 117 6.94 -9.79 4.29
CA ASN A 117 7.47 -9.51 5.63
C ASN A 117 8.27 -10.70 6.15
N ALA A 118 9.28 -10.43 6.96
CA ALA A 118 10.07 -11.46 7.63
C ALA A 118 9.48 -11.81 9.00
N ARG A 119 9.53 -13.10 9.35
CA ARG A 119 9.32 -13.62 10.71
C ARG A 119 10.62 -14.25 11.21
N GLN A 120 11.01 -13.88 12.42
CA GLN A 120 12.20 -14.43 13.07
C GLN A 120 12.02 -15.93 13.36
N GLN A 121 13.10 -16.67 13.17
CA GLN A 121 13.30 -18.03 13.70
C GLN A 121 14.45 -18.01 14.70
N TYR A 122 14.48 -18.96 15.63
CA TYR A 122 15.68 -19.25 16.42
C TYR A 122 16.31 -20.55 15.90
N GLU A 123 17.61 -20.68 16.10
CA GLU A 123 18.33 -21.94 16.02
C GLU A 123 18.68 -22.42 17.42
N VAL A 124 18.66 -23.72 17.64
CA VAL A 124 18.97 -24.32 18.94
C VAL A 124 19.82 -25.56 18.75
N THR A 125 20.85 -25.68 19.59
CA THR A 125 21.63 -26.91 19.73
C THR A 125 21.70 -27.34 21.18
N ALA A 126 21.34 -28.60 21.46
CA ALA A 126 21.36 -29.19 22.79
C ALA A 126 21.34 -30.73 22.70
N GLY A 127 22.35 -31.40 23.26
CA GLY A 127 22.43 -32.86 23.12
C GLY A 127 22.50 -33.27 21.65
N ASP A 128 21.56 -34.11 21.21
CA ASP A 128 21.43 -34.51 19.79
C ASP A 128 20.53 -33.56 18.96
N ILE A 129 19.91 -32.56 19.59
CA ILE A 129 19.10 -31.54 18.90
C ILE A 129 20.00 -30.55 18.18
N ASN A 130 19.72 -30.35 16.90
CA ASN A 130 20.20 -29.26 16.08
C ASN A 130 19.11 -28.89 15.08
N THR A 131 18.32 -27.87 15.40
CA THR A 131 17.14 -27.48 14.61
C THR A 131 16.85 -26.00 14.72
N THR A 132 15.97 -25.51 13.86
CA THR A 132 15.34 -24.20 14.00
C THR A 132 13.92 -24.32 14.55
N GLY A 133 13.46 -23.30 15.25
CA GLY A 133 12.06 -23.13 15.63
C GLY A 133 11.58 -21.71 15.36
N ILE A 134 10.27 -21.54 15.27
CA ILE A 134 9.63 -20.26 14.91
C ILE A 134 8.80 -19.69 16.07
N ASN A 135 8.42 -20.52 17.05
CA ASN A 135 7.56 -20.12 18.16
C ASN A 135 8.35 -20.00 19.45
N GLU A 136 8.65 -21.13 20.09
CA GLU A 136 9.39 -21.15 21.34
C GLU A 136 10.13 -22.47 21.56
N MET A 137 11.28 -22.36 22.22
CA MET A 137 11.95 -23.44 22.93
C MET A 137 11.47 -23.39 24.39
N PHE A 138 11.05 -24.53 24.93
CA PHE A 138 10.64 -24.66 26.31
C PHE A 138 11.47 -25.73 27.04
N LEU A 139 12.20 -25.32 28.08
CA LEU A 139 12.80 -26.22 29.06
C LEU A 139 11.83 -26.41 30.20
N GLN A 140 11.49 -27.66 30.49
CA GLN A 140 10.68 -28.04 31.65
C GLN A 140 11.43 -29.02 32.53
N LYS A 141 11.37 -28.83 33.85
CA LYS A 141 12.03 -29.74 34.79
C LYS A 141 11.54 -31.16 34.56
N HIS A 142 12.47 -32.08 34.28
CA HIS A 142 12.13 -33.49 34.14
C HIS A 142 11.58 -34.03 35.48
N PRO A 143 10.42 -34.71 35.51
CA PRO A 143 9.87 -35.25 36.74
C PRO A 143 10.85 -36.21 37.44
N PRO A 144 10.99 -36.14 38.77
CA PRO A 144 11.83 -37.10 39.49
C PRO A 144 11.24 -38.52 39.42
N GLU A 145 12.09 -39.53 39.31
CA GLU A 145 11.67 -40.94 39.26
C GLU A 145 11.04 -41.41 40.59
N ASP A 146 11.46 -40.81 41.71
CA ASP A 146 10.91 -41.07 43.02
C ASP A 146 9.94 -39.97 43.49
N ARG A 147 8.97 -40.32 44.35
CA ARG A 147 7.92 -39.40 44.83
C ARG A 147 8.44 -38.27 45.74
N TYR A 148 9.69 -38.35 46.20
CA TYR A 148 10.30 -37.43 47.15
C TYR A 148 11.34 -36.51 46.48
N GLY A 149 11.65 -36.73 45.21
CA GLY A 149 12.61 -35.96 44.45
C GLY A 149 12.16 -34.52 44.20
N THR A 150 13.13 -33.66 43.94
CA THR A 150 12.92 -32.23 43.74
C THR A 150 12.19 -31.99 42.42
N LYS A 151 11.07 -31.25 42.49
CA LYS A 151 10.24 -30.90 41.33
C LYS A 151 10.61 -29.58 40.68
N VAL A 152 11.62 -28.91 41.23
CA VAL A 152 12.21 -27.68 40.71
C VAL A 152 13.66 -27.96 40.33
N GLY A 153 14.11 -27.32 39.27
CA GLY A 153 15.50 -27.39 38.82
C GLY A 153 16.19 -26.06 38.96
N SER A 154 17.51 -26.11 38.83
CA SER A 154 18.33 -24.92 38.60
C SER A 154 18.90 -24.95 37.19
N LEU A 155 19.01 -23.78 36.59
CA LEU A 155 19.68 -23.54 35.31
C LEU A 155 20.36 -22.17 35.35
N HIS A 156 21.49 -22.05 34.68
CA HIS A 156 22.30 -20.84 34.60
C HIS A 156 22.22 -20.26 33.19
N VAL A 157 21.85 -18.99 33.08
CA VAL A 157 21.69 -18.31 31.78
C VAL A 157 22.84 -17.34 31.56
N PHE A 158 23.38 -17.35 30.35
CA PHE A 158 24.33 -16.38 29.83
C PHE A 158 23.78 -15.77 28.54
N VAL A 159 24.10 -14.51 28.30
CA VAL A 159 23.83 -13.82 27.05
C VAL A 159 25.12 -13.15 26.61
N ASP A 160 25.60 -13.44 25.40
CA ASP A 160 26.85 -12.90 24.85
C ASP A 160 28.04 -13.09 25.81
N GLU A 161 28.18 -14.31 26.35
CA GLU A 161 29.15 -14.71 27.39
C GLU A 161 28.97 -14.02 28.77
N GLU A 162 28.02 -13.09 28.92
CA GLU A 162 27.74 -12.42 30.19
C GLU A 162 26.74 -13.22 31.05
N TYR A 163 27.08 -13.43 32.33
CA TYR A 163 26.22 -14.17 33.25
C TYR A 163 24.99 -13.36 33.64
N VAL A 164 23.81 -13.84 33.25
CA VAL A 164 22.53 -13.21 33.55
C VAL A 164 22.04 -13.61 34.94
N GLY A 165 22.07 -14.89 35.25
CA GLY A 165 21.64 -15.38 36.56
C GLY A 165 21.29 -16.85 36.62
N GLU A 166 21.00 -17.28 37.85
CA GLU A 166 20.49 -18.61 38.16
C GLU A 166 18.95 -18.56 38.21
N TYR A 167 18.31 -19.42 37.42
CA TYR A 167 16.87 -19.56 37.37
C TYR A 167 16.50 -20.84 38.10
N PHE A 168 15.91 -20.66 39.29
CA PHE A 168 15.47 -21.76 40.13
C PHE A 168 13.95 -21.88 40.08
N GLY A 169 13.44 -22.92 39.41
CA GLY A 169 12.01 -23.05 39.09
C GLY A 169 11.63 -24.31 38.32
N SER A 170 10.46 -24.26 37.67
CA SER A 170 9.97 -25.36 36.83
C SER A 170 10.53 -25.34 35.40
N GLY A 171 11.12 -24.23 34.94
CA GLY A 171 11.64 -24.15 33.58
C GLY A 171 12.05 -22.76 33.09
N LEU A 172 12.32 -22.69 31.79
CA LEU A 172 12.65 -21.48 31.04
C LEU A 172 12.06 -21.58 29.63
N ILE A 173 11.61 -20.46 29.07
CA ILE A 173 11.15 -20.34 27.69
C ILE A 173 12.06 -19.36 26.95
N VAL A 174 12.49 -19.72 25.74
CA VAL A 174 13.06 -18.77 24.78
C VAL A 174 12.13 -18.67 23.59
N SER A 175 11.60 -17.49 23.30
CA SER A 175 10.54 -17.30 22.30
C SER A 175 10.90 -16.21 21.28
N THR A 176 10.42 -16.40 20.05
CA THR A 176 10.48 -15.38 19.00
C THR A 176 9.34 -14.35 19.17
N PRO A 177 9.29 -13.30 18.33
CA PRO A 177 8.15 -12.41 18.31
C PRO A 177 6.84 -13.11 17.90
N THR A 178 6.93 -14.14 17.05
CA THR A 178 5.77 -14.95 16.63
C THR A 178 5.24 -15.80 17.78
N GLY A 179 6.13 -16.44 18.55
CA GLY A 179 5.75 -17.24 19.72
C GLY A 179 5.34 -16.42 20.95
N SER A 180 5.53 -15.10 20.92
CA SER A 180 5.21 -14.21 22.06
C SER A 180 3.76 -14.29 22.52
N THR A 181 2.83 -14.71 21.65
CA THR A 181 1.40 -14.90 21.94
C THR A 181 1.05 -16.32 22.42
N GLY A 182 2.03 -17.24 22.46
CA GLY A 182 1.87 -18.64 22.85
C GLY A 182 2.15 -18.89 24.34
N ARG A 183 3.03 -19.85 24.64
CA ARG A 183 3.42 -20.16 26.04
C ARG A 183 4.10 -18.98 26.72
N ALA A 184 4.83 -18.18 25.95
CA ALA A 184 5.47 -16.95 26.42
C ALA A 184 4.48 -16.01 27.12
N TYR A 185 3.37 -15.72 26.46
CA TYR A 185 2.29 -14.88 26.99
C TYR A 185 1.71 -15.43 28.28
N SER A 186 1.48 -16.75 28.32
CA SER A 186 0.92 -17.44 29.49
C SER A 186 1.85 -17.41 30.72
N ASN A 187 3.14 -17.15 30.51
CA ASN A 187 4.17 -17.03 31.56
C ASN A 187 4.55 -15.57 31.86
N GLY A 188 3.76 -14.61 31.38
CA GLY A 188 3.99 -13.19 31.65
C GLY A 188 5.05 -12.53 30.75
N GLY A 189 5.46 -13.20 29.66
CA GLY A 189 6.31 -12.60 28.63
C GLY A 189 5.58 -11.46 27.88
N PRO A 190 6.28 -10.39 27.48
CA PRO A 190 5.70 -9.33 26.66
C PRO A 190 5.27 -9.84 25.28
N VAL A 191 4.15 -9.30 24.79
CA VAL A 191 3.73 -9.51 23.40
C VAL A 191 4.62 -8.66 22.48
N HIS A 192 5.14 -9.29 21.43
CA HIS A 192 5.93 -8.62 20.43
C HIS A 192 5.13 -8.47 19.13
N TYR A 193 5.29 -7.35 18.44
CA TYR A 193 4.81 -7.24 17.07
C TYR A 193 5.66 -8.15 16.16
N PRO A 194 5.08 -9.09 15.40
CA PRO A 194 5.87 -10.17 14.82
C PRO A 194 6.48 -9.85 13.44
N GLN A 195 6.02 -8.80 12.76
CA GLN A 195 6.52 -8.49 11.40
C GLN A 195 7.83 -7.72 11.47
N ASN A 196 8.84 -8.20 10.73
CA ASN A 196 10.16 -7.57 10.62
C ASN A 196 10.84 -7.30 11.98
N ASN A 197 10.45 -8.07 13.00
CA ASN A 197 10.99 -7.97 14.34
C ASN A 197 11.97 -9.12 14.55
N ARG A 198 13.19 -8.79 14.96
CA ARG A 198 14.35 -9.68 15.05
C ARG A 198 14.87 -9.75 16.49
N THR A 199 13.98 -9.94 17.45
CA THR A 199 14.32 -10.09 18.86
C THR A 199 14.03 -11.50 19.33
N LEU A 200 14.75 -11.97 20.34
CA LEU A 200 14.35 -13.13 21.14
C LEU A 200 13.97 -12.68 22.56
N GLN A 201 13.14 -13.45 23.24
CA GLN A 201 12.82 -13.19 24.65
C GLN A 201 13.01 -14.43 25.52
N ILE A 202 13.63 -14.24 26.67
CA ILE A 202 13.90 -15.24 27.70
C ILE A 202 12.90 -15.04 28.83
N ILE A 203 12.10 -16.05 29.15
CA ILE A 203 11.00 -15.95 30.10
C ILE A 203 11.12 -17.06 31.14
N PRO A 204 11.20 -16.74 32.43
CA PRO A 204 11.16 -17.74 33.50
C PRO A 204 9.83 -18.49 33.53
N HIS A 205 9.85 -19.81 33.76
CA HIS A 205 8.64 -20.61 34.00
C HIS A 205 8.59 -21.05 35.46
N GLU A 206 7.61 -20.50 36.20
CA GLU A 206 7.34 -20.79 37.63
C GLU A 206 8.61 -20.74 38.52
N THR A 207 9.34 -19.63 38.48
CA THR A 207 10.52 -19.44 39.34
C THR A 207 10.12 -19.14 40.79
N ILE A 208 10.87 -19.70 41.74
CA ILE A 208 10.65 -19.48 43.19
C ILE A 208 11.16 -18.10 43.63
N SER A 209 12.14 -17.54 42.91
CA SER A 209 12.68 -16.21 43.20
C SER A 209 11.69 -15.11 42.78
N ALA A 210 11.49 -14.11 43.64
CA ALA A 210 10.46 -13.07 43.48
C ALA A 210 10.81 -11.93 42.51
N ALA A 211 11.94 -12.00 41.78
CA ALA A 211 12.41 -10.92 40.92
C ALA A 211 13.25 -11.42 39.73
N VAL A 212 12.62 -12.13 38.79
CA VAL A 212 13.22 -12.40 37.49
C VAL A 212 12.20 -11.98 36.43
N ASP A 213 12.46 -10.87 35.77
CA ASP A 213 11.61 -10.36 34.69
C ASP A 213 12.03 -11.02 33.36
N PRO A 214 11.11 -11.09 32.37
CA PRO A 214 11.47 -11.45 31.01
C PRO A 214 12.55 -10.53 30.45
N ILE A 215 13.51 -11.09 29.73
CA ILE A 215 14.60 -10.36 29.08
C ILE A 215 14.39 -10.43 27.57
N VAL A 216 14.50 -9.30 26.89
CA VAL A 216 14.45 -9.23 25.42
C VAL A 216 15.85 -8.92 24.89
N VAL A 217 16.33 -9.72 23.95
CA VAL A 217 17.66 -9.62 23.36
C VAL A 217 17.57 -9.52 21.83
N SER A 218 18.67 -9.11 21.19
CA SER A 218 18.78 -9.14 19.72
C SER A 218 18.76 -10.58 19.21
N GLN A 219 18.35 -10.78 17.96
CA GLN A 219 18.58 -12.05 17.26
C GLN A 219 20.05 -12.46 17.20
N ASP A 220 20.96 -11.48 17.22
CA ASP A 220 22.40 -11.70 17.06
C ASP A 220 23.06 -12.07 18.41
N SER A 221 22.29 -12.04 19.51
CA SER A 221 22.79 -12.43 20.82
C SER A 221 22.82 -13.95 20.95
N GLU A 222 23.89 -14.48 21.53
CA GLU A 222 24.02 -15.89 21.89
C GLU A 222 23.48 -16.12 23.30
N ILE A 223 22.49 -17.00 23.43
CA ILE A 223 21.88 -17.37 24.70
C ILE A 223 22.35 -18.78 25.07
N ASP A 224 23.14 -18.89 26.13
CA ASP A 224 23.60 -20.17 26.65
C ASP A 224 22.88 -20.51 27.96
N ILE A 225 22.37 -21.73 28.05
CA ILE A 225 21.69 -22.22 29.24
C ILE A 225 22.38 -23.48 29.72
N VAL A 226 23.02 -23.41 30.88
CA VAL A 226 23.68 -24.55 31.52
C VAL A 226 22.73 -25.19 32.52
N LEU A 227 22.47 -26.49 32.37
CA LEU A 227 21.52 -27.22 33.21
C LEU A 227 22.20 -27.81 34.45
N ASP A 228 21.70 -27.53 35.65
CA ASP A 228 22.20 -28.15 36.90
C ASP A 228 21.43 -29.43 37.29
N SER A 229 20.35 -29.73 36.57
CA SER A 229 19.52 -30.92 36.76
C SER A 229 18.93 -31.35 35.43
N ASP A 230 18.27 -32.51 35.39
CA ASP A 230 17.66 -32.99 34.15
C ASP A 230 16.41 -32.17 33.77
N PHE A 231 16.34 -31.74 32.51
CA PHE A 231 15.21 -31.03 31.92
C PHE A 231 14.75 -31.75 30.65
N ASP A 232 13.47 -31.64 30.35
CA ASP A 232 12.93 -31.97 29.04
C ASP A 232 12.91 -30.69 28.19
N ILE A 233 13.43 -30.76 26.98
CA ILE A 233 13.36 -29.68 25.99
C ILE A 233 12.23 -29.96 25.01
N ASP A 234 11.40 -28.97 24.76
CA ASP A 234 10.25 -29.00 23.84
C ASP A 234 10.41 -27.85 22.82
N ILE A 235 10.50 -28.21 21.54
CA ILE A 235 10.60 -27.26 20.42
C ILE A 235 9.22 -27.11 19.76
N ASP A 236 8.70 -25.88 19.76
CA ASP A 236 7.47 -25.46 19.07
C ASP A 236 6.23 -26.34 19.41
N GLY A 237 6.14 -26.85 20.65
CA GLY A 237 4.95 -27.54 21.16
C GLY A 237 4.84 -29.03 20.80
N GLY A 238 5.97 -29.73 20.81
CA GLY A 238 6.06 -31.19 20.74
C GLY A 238 6.71 -31.71 19.46
N ARG A 239 7.31 -30.82 18.64
CA ARG A 239 7.88 -31.20 17.33
C ARG A 239 9.20 -31.95 17.46
N GLN A 240 10.04 -31.47 18.38
CA GLN A 240 11.17 -32.22 18.90
C GLN A 240 11.09 -32.17 20.41
N PHE A 241 11.31 -33.34 21.01
CA PHE A 241 11.27 -33.53 22.44
C PHE A 241 12.41 -34.46 22.84
N GLU A 242 13.26 -34.00 23.75
CA GLU A 242 14.38 -34.79 24.26
C GLU A 242 14.55 -34.54 25.77
N ARG A 243 15.03 -35.55 26.49
CA ARG A 243 15.47 -35.38 27.87
C ARG A 243 16.95 -35.00 27.85
N LEU A 244 17.27 -33.85 28.42
CA LEU A 244 18.62 -33.36 28.59
C LEU A 244 19.11 -33.68 30.01
N GLU A 245 20.31 -34.26 30.11
CA GLU A 245 20.95 -34.56 31.39
C GLU A 245 21.56 -33.30 32.01
N SER A 246 21.76 -33.32 33.34
CA SER A 246 22.55 -32.29 34.03
C SER A 246 23.93 -32.07 33.38
N ASN A 247 24.40 -30.83 33.39
CA ASN A 247 25.61 -30.29 32.73
C ASN A 247 25.51 -30.19 31.20
N THR A 248 24.35 -30.46 30.59
CA THR A 248 24.13 -30.10 29.17
C THR A 248 24.07 -28.58 29.04
N VAL A 249 24.66 -28.07 27.96
CA VAL A 249 24.55 -26.66 27.56
C VAL A 249 23.59 -26.59 26.38
N VAL A 250 22.59 -25.72 26.49
CA VAL A 250 21.66 -25.39 25.40
C VAL A 250 22.10 -24.05 24.82
N HIS A 251 22.46 -24.05 23.54
CA HIS A 251 22.86 -22.85 22.81
C HIS A 251 21.70 -22.40 21.92
N ILE A 252 21.33 -21.12 22.00
CA ILE A 252 20.24 -20.53 21.22
C ILE A 252 20.64 -19.17 20.67
N SER A 253 20.35 -18.94 19.40
CA SER A 253 20.55 -17.67 18.68
C SER A 253 19.41 -17.46 17.69
N GLY A 254 19.30 -16.27 17.11
CA GLY A 254 18.40 -16.05 15.99
C GLY A 254 18.94 -16.72 14.72
N ALA A 255 18.10 -17.48 14.03
CA ALA A 255 18.51 -18.11 12.77
C ALA A 255 18.65 -17.06 11.66
N ASP A 256 19.67 -17.21 10.81
CA ASP A 256 19.98 -16.32 9.69
C ASP A 256 18.88 -16.23 8.63
N GLN A 257 18.12 -17.32 8.46
CA GLN A 257 17.07 -17.42 7.45
C GLN A 257 15.70 -17.17 8.10
N PRO A 258 15.11 -15.96 7.94
CA PRO A 258 13.76 -15.72 8.41
C PRO A 258 12.74 -16.41 7.49
N VAL A 259 11.56 -16.68 8.05
CA VAL A 259 10.41 -17.10 7.24
C VAL A 259 9.87 -15.88 6.52
N GLN A 260 9.75 -15.97 5.20
CA GLN A 260 9.09 -14.94 4.41
C GLN A 260 7.59 -15.18 4.43
N THR A 261 6.83 -14.15 4.79
CA THR A 261 5.36 -14.21 4.85
C THR A 261 4.77 -13.17 3.93
N VAL A 262 3.76 -13.55 3.17
CA VAL A 262 3.03 -12.66 2.26
C VAL A 262 1.87 -12.04 3.02
N ARG A 263 1.73 -10.72 2.87
CA ARG A 263 0.59 -9.95 3.37
C ARG A 263 -0.11 -9.27 2.21
N THR A 264 -1.42 -9.40 2.18
CA THR A 264 -2.34 -8.77 1.24
C THR A 264 -3.22 -7.73 1.95
N PRO A 265 -3.98 -6.91 1.20
CA PRO A 265 -5.01 -6.04 1.77
C PRO A 265 -6.13 -6.81 2.51
N TYR A 266 -6.26 -8.12 2.25
CA TYR A 266 -7.27 -9.00 2.82
C TYR A 266 -6.80 -9.73 4.09
N ASP A 267 -5.61 -9.38 4.60
CA ASP A 267 -5.08 -9.92 5.85
C ASP A 267 -5.61 -9.13 7.06
N ASP A 268 -6.05 -9.85 8.08
CA ASP A 268 -6.30 -9.27 9.40
C ASP A 268 -5.05 -8.57 9.96
N ALA A 269 -5.24 -7.37 10.52
CA ALA A 269 -4.18 -6.67 11.23
C ALA A 269 -3.88 -7.39 12.57
N PHE A 270 -2.59 -7.52 12.91
CA PHE A 270 -2.15 -8.25 14.12
C PHE A 270 -2.81 -7.73 15.41
N ILE A 271 -2.95 -6.41 15.57
CA ILE A 271 -3.58 -5.82 16.76
C ILE A 271 -5.09 -6.10 16.79
N THR A 272 -5.77 -6.09 15.65
CA THR A 272 -7.17 -6.49 15.55
C THR A 272 -7.34 -7.94 16.00
N ALA A 273 -6.51 -8.85 15.47
CA ALA A 273 -6.50 -10.24 15.89
C ALA A 273 -6.25 -10.39 17.40
N MET A 274 -5.38 -9.59 18.00
CA MET A 274 -5.14 -9.61 19.46
C MET A 274 -6.35 -9.13 20.25
N VAL A 275 -6.99 -8.02 19.83
CA VAL A 275 -8.18 -7.48 20.48
C VAL A 275 -9.34 -8.47 20.44
N ASP A 276 -9.61 -9.04 19.27
CA ASP A 276 -10.74 -9.94 19.06
C ASP A 276 -10.53 -11.30 19.74
N LYS A 277 -9.30 -11.84 19.68
CA LYS A 277 -9.03 -13.22 20.12
C LYS A 277 -8.68 -13.33 21.60
N LEU A 278 -8.10 -12.28 22.21
CA LEU A 278 -7.75 -12.27 23.63
C LEU A 278 -8.72 -11.46 24.50
N ASP A 279 -9.82 -10.97 23.91
CA ASP A 279 -10.82 -10.14 24.59
C ASP A 279 -10.19 -8.93 25.31
N TRP A 280 -9.15 -8.35 24.70
CA TRP A 280 -8.42 -7.19 25.24
C TRP A 280 -9.22 -5.89 25.18
N GLY A 281 -10.41 -5.91 24.58
CA GLY A 281 -11.37 -4.83 24.65
C GLY A 281 -11.88 -4.67 26.07
N LEU A 282 -11.16 -3.90 26.91
CA LEU A 282 -11.50 -3.64 28.32
C LEU A 282 -12.81 -2.85 28.54
N ARG A 283 -13.63 -2.69 27.49
CA ARG A 283 -15.04 -2.25 27.45
C ARG A 283 -15.56 -2.56 26.05
N THR A 284 -16.83 -3.00 25.94
CA THR A 284 -17.61 -2.82 24.71
C THR A 284 -17.87 -1.32 24.55
N VAL A 285 -16.84 -0.60 24.13
CA VAL A 285 -17.02 0.70 23.51
C VAL A 285 -17.64 0.35 22.16
N ASP A 286 -18.81 0.91 21.85
CA ASP A 286 -19.28 0.96 20.46
C ASP A 286 -18.06 1.30 19.57
N ASN A 287 -17.94 0.68 18.40
CA ASN A 287 -16.76 0.61 17.50
C ASN A 287 -15.92 1.90 17.25
N ASP A 288 -16.27 3.03 17.83
CA ASP A 288 -15.56 4.30 17.87
C ASP A 288 -14.83 4.53 19.21
N GLY A 289 -13.77 3.75 19.47
CA GLY A 289 -12.74 4.20 20.42
C GLY A 289 -12.11 5.52 19.97
N PRO A 290 -11.17 6.14 20.74
CA PRO A 290 -10.48 7.37 20.35
C PRO A 290 -9.49 7.15 19.18
N LYS A 291 -9.78 6.19 18.29
CA LYS A 291 -9.08 5.99 17.02
C LYS A 291 -9.14 7.28 16.20
N SER A 292 -10.27 7.98 16.25
CA SER A 292 -10.49 9.34 15.72
C SER A 292 -9.58 10.43 16.29
N ALA A 293 -8.85 10.16 17.37
CA ALA A 293 -7.85 11.08 17.95
C ALA A 293 -6.40 10.67 17.62
N LEU A 294 -6.15 9.42 17.23
CA LEU A 294 -4.88 8.95 16.64
C LEU A 294 -4.86 9.19 15.13
N GLU A 295 -6.03 9.13 14.53
CA GLU A 295 -6.39 9.65 13.22
C GLU A 295 -6.47 11.16 13.37
N GLY A 296 -5.33 11.85 13.25
CA GLY A 296 -5.38 13.22 12.76
C GLY A 296 -6.15 13.17 11.43
N ASP A 297 -7.41 13.61 11.47
CA ASP A 297 -8.31 13.77 10.34
C ASP A 297 -8.42 12.57 9.39
N VAL A 298 -8.66 11.37 9.93
CA VAL A 298 -9.11 10.21 9.12
C VAL A 298 -10.40 9.65 9.71
N GLY A 299 -11.47 10.44 9.62
CA GLY A 299 -12.82 9.94 9.84
C GLY A 299 -13.17 8.88 8.80
N SER A 300 -14.06 7.95 9.17
CA SER A 300 -14.98 7.21 8.29
C SER A 300 -14.78 7.58 6.81
N SER A 301 -14.07 6.75 6.00
CA SER A 301 -13.65 7.19 4.66
C SER A 301 -14.88 7.72 3.92
N ASP A 302 -14.95 9.05 3.82
CA ASP A 302 -15.89 9.68 2.92
C ASP A 302 -15.56 9.06 1.57
N PHE A 303 -16.57 8.56 0.86
CA PHE A 303 -16.39 7.96 -0.44
C PHE A 303 -15.51 8.86 -1.34
N LYS A 304 -15.64 10.19 -1.20
CA LYS A 304 -14.82 11.17 -1.91
C LYS A 304 -13.35 11.21 -1.43
N GLU A 305 -13.07 11.00 -0.15
CA GLU A 305 -11.69 10.89 0.36
C GLU A 305 -11.01 9.62 -0.13
N ARG A 306 -11.73 8.50 -0.13
CA ARG A 306 -11.22 7.26 -0.72
C ARG A 306 -10.92 7.44 -2.20
N ALA A 307 -11.85 8.03 -2.94
CA ALA A 307 -11.66 8.37 -4.35
C ALA A 307 -10.46 9.29 -4.56
N SER A 308 -10.30 10.34 -3.77
CA SER A 308 -9.16 11.26 -3.84
C SER A 308 -7.83 10.55 -3.57
N ARG A 309 -7.78 9.66 -2.57
CA ARG A 309 -6.58 8.87 -2.28
C ARG A 309 -6.18 7.99 -3.48
N VAL A 310 -7.15 7.25 -4.05
CA VAL A 310 -6.91 6.40 -5.23
C VAL A 310 -6.44 7.22 -6.43
N ALA A 311 -7.07 8.37 -6.69
CA ALA A 311 -6.66 9.26 -7.77
C ALA A 311 -5.23 9.79 -7.60
N LYS A 312 -4.83 10.18 -6.37
CA LYS A 312 -3.46 10.63 -6.08
C LYS A 312 -2.42 9.52 -6.25
N GLU A 313 -2.74 8.30 -5.78
CA GLU A 313 -1.88 7.13 -5.94
C GLU A 313 -1.73 6.73 -7.42
N ALA A 314 -2.83 6.77 -8.18
CA ALA A 314 -2.86 6.51 -9.61
C ALA A 314 -2.02 7.53 -10.39
N ALA A 315 -2.22 8.82 -10.13
CA ALA A 315 -1.45 9.90 -10.78
C ALA A 315 0.05 9.77 -10.51
N ARG A 316 0.46 9.51 -9.26
CA ARG A 316 1.89 9.29 -8.95
C ARG A 316 2.47 8.09 -9.70
N SER A 317 1.73 6.98 -9.73
CA SER A 317 2.19 5.76 -10.38
C SER A 317 2.31 5.92 -11.90
N ALA A 318 1.40 6.68 -12.52
CA ALA A 318 1.46 7.01 -13.95
C ALA A 318 2.54 8.07 -14.26
N GLY A 319 2.92 8.89 -13.29
CA GLY A 319 4.00 9.88 -13.46
C GLY A 319 5.38 9.25 -13.66
N GLU A 320 5.67 8.12 -13.01
CA GLU A 320 6.97 7.42 -13.15
C GLU A 320 7.32 7.10 -14.62
N PRO A 321 6.51 6.36 -15.39
CA PRO A 321 6.81 6.07 -16.80
C PRO A 321 6.81 7.33 -17.68
N LEU A 322 5.97 8.34 -17.40
CA LEU A 322 6.01 9.60 -18.12
C LEU A 322 7.37 10.30 -17.97
N GLN A 323 7.91 10.38 -16.76
CA GLN A 323 9.23 10.98 -16.50
C GLN A 323 10.36 10.21 -17.21
N GLU A 324 10.29 8.88 -17.20
CA GLU A 324 11.27 8.04 -17.89
C GLU A 324 11.29 8.25 -19.41
N LEU A 325 10.12 8.45 -20.02
CA LEU A 325 9.95 8.63 -21.46
C LEU A 325 10.17 10.07 -21.91
N HIS A 326 9.84 11.07 -21.07
CA HIS A 326 10.07 12.50 -21.34
C HIS A 326 11.53 12.79 -21.68
N GLY A 327 12.45 12.18 -20.91
CA GLY A 327 13.90 12.29 -21.12
C GLY A 327 14.44 11.63 -22.40
N GLN A 328 13.63 10.82 -23.09
CA GLN A 328 14.04 10.05 -24.29
C GLN A 328 13.57 10.68 -25.61
N VAL A 329 12.61 11.62 -25.58
CA VAL A 329 12.05 12.24 -26.79
C VAL A 329 13.08 13.08 -27.58
N GLU A 330 14.17 13.50 -26.94
CA GLU A 330 15.25 14.26 -27.57
C GLU A 330 16.47 13.41 -28.00
N ASP A 331 16.49 12.11 -27.69
CA ASP A 331 17.67 11.28 -27.92
C ASP A 331 17.79 10.81 -29.38
N VAL A 332 18.69 11.45 -30.13
CA VAL A 332 18.98 11.19 -31.55
C VAL A 332 19.48 9.75 -31.80
N GLN A 333 19.86 9.00 -30.75
CA GLN A 333 20.31 7.61 -30.89
C GLN A 333 19.18 6.58 -31.00
N TYR A 334 17.95 6.92 -30.58
CA TYR A 334 16.79 6.06 -30.73
C TYR A 334 16.08 6.35 -32.06
N LYS A 335 16.04 5.35 -32.95
CA LYS A 335 15.36 5.42 -34.26
C LYS A 335 13.84 5.25 -34.12
N THR A 336 13.21 5.97 -33.21
CA THR A 336 11.76 5.91 -32.99
C THR A 336 11.19 7.29 -33.30
N ASP A 337 10.07 7.36 -34.02
CA ASP A 337 9.45 8.65 -34.31
C ASP A 337 8.91 9.25 -33.00
N LYS A 338 9.03 10.57 -32.82
CA LYS A 338 8.56 11.25 -31.60
C LYS A 338 7.08 10.97 -31.29
N SER A 339 6.27 10.77 -32.33
CA SER A 339 4.88 10.36 -32.19
C SER A 339 4.74 9.03 -31.47
N ASP A 340 5.62 8.07 -31.74
CA ASP A 340 5.55 6.72 -31.16
C ASP A 340 5.87 6.76 -29.65
N ILE A 341 6.82 7.61 -29.23
CA ILE A 341 7.18 7.77 -27.80
C ILE A 341 6.04 8.44 -27.03
N VAL A 342 5.43 9.47 -27.61
CA VAL A 342 4.28 10.16 -27.03
C VAL A 342 3.11 9.21 -26.87
N THR A 343 2.78 8.46 -27.93
CA THR A 343 1.70 7.47 -27.91
C THR A 343 1.96 6.36 -26.89
N GLU A 344 3.20 5.87 -26.78
CA GLU A 344 3.56 4.87 -25.76
C GLU A 344 3.40 5.42 -24.33
N ALA A 345 3.89 6.64 -24.09
CA ALA A 345 3.80 7.29 -22.79
C ALA A 345 2.33 7.46 -22.35
N ASP A 346 1.50 7.90 -23.28
CA ASP A 346 0.08 8.12 -23.07
C ASP A 346 -0.67 6.80 -22.75
N TYR A 347 -0.43 5.75 -23.53
CA TYR A 347 -1.02 4.43 -23.28
C TYR A 347 -0.60 3.83 -21.94
N GLN A 348 0.68 3.94 -21.56
CA GLN A 348 1.17 3.41 -20.29
C GLN A 348 0.54 4.16 -19.10
N ALA A 349 0.49 5.49 -19.16
CA ALA A 349 -0.15 6.30 -18.13
C ALA A 349 -1.65 5.98 -18.02
N ASN A 350 -2.35 5.85 -19.16
CA ASN A 350 -3.76 5.48 -19.18
C ASN A 350 -4.03 4.12 -18.52
N ASP A 351 -3.28 3.08 -18.89
CA ASP A 351 -3.46 1.72 -18.36
C ASP A 351 -3.26 1.66 -16.84
N ILE A 352 -2.26 2.38 -16.31
CA ILE A 352 -2.00 2.47 -14.87
C ILE A 352 -3.19 3.13 -14.16
N ILE A 353 -3.67 4.26 -14.68
CA ILE A 353 -4.76 5.04 -14.07
C ILE A 353 -6.07 4.25 -14.11
N GLU A 354 -6.45 3.73 -15.29
CA GLU A 354 -7.65 2.92 -15.44
C GLU A 354 -7.60 1.67 -14.57
N THR A 355 -6.46 0.98 -14.49
CA THR A 355 -6.30 -0.21 -13.65
C THR A 355 -6.48 0.13 -12.17
N ALA A 356 -5.89 1.22 -11.69
CA ALA A 356 -6.01 1.65 -10.30
C ALA A 356 -7.45 2.02 -9.95
N ILE A 357 -8.12 2.80 -10.81
CA ILE A 357 -9.51 3.22 -10.61
C ILE A 357 -10.48 2.04 -10.67
N ASN A 358 -10.41 1.22 -11.73
CA ASN A 358 -11.32 0.07 -11.92
C ASN A 358 -11.17 -0.99 -10.82
N SER A 359 -10.01 -1.04 -10.16
CA SER A 359 -9.77 -1.96 -9.04
C SER A 359 -10.54 -1.58 -7.78
N GLU A 360 -10.69 -0.29 -7.52
CA GLU A 360 -11.34 0.23 -6.31
C GLU A 360 -12.82 0.60 -6.58
N PHE A 361 -13.15 0.89 -7.83
CA PHE A 361 -14.47 1.33 -8.28
C PHE A 361 -14.91 0.60 -9.56
N PRO A 362 -15.09 -0.74 -9.52
CA PRO A 362 -15.37 -1.55 -10.72
C PRO A 362 -16.70 -1.21 -11.41
N ASP A 363 -17.65 -0.61 -10.68
CA ASP A 363 -18.95 -0.23 -11.21
C ASP A 363 -18.97 1.18 -11.84
N HIS A 364 -17.87 1.94 -11.74
CA HIS A 364 -17.79 3.28 -12.32
C HIS A 364 -17.30 3.22 -13.77
N VAL A 365 -17.85 4.09 -14.61
CA VAL A 365 -17.35 4.32 -15.97
C VAL A 365 -16.10 5.18 -15.89
N VAL A 366 -15.06 4.84 -16.68
CA VAL A 366 -13.86 5.66 -16.85
C VAL A 366 -13.82 6.18 -18.28
N GLN A 367 -13.98 7.48 -18.45
CA GLN A 367 -13.80 8.17 -19.72
C GLN A 367 -12.38 8.74 -19.76
N SER A 368 -11.62 8.34 -20.76
CA SER A 368 -10.26 8.82 -21.02
C SER A 368 -10.20 9.51 -22.39
N GLU A 369 -9.20 10.36 -22.62
CA GLU A 369 -8.85 10.81 -23.98
C GLU A 369 -8.64 9.61 -24.94
N GLU A 370 -8.05 8.53 -24.44
CA GLU A 370 -7.66 7.35 -25.22
C GLU A 370 -8.78 6.35 -25.48
N ASN A 371 -9.96 6.55 -24.85
CA ASN A 371 -11.05 5.59 -24.94
C ASN A 371 -12.34 6.21 -25.49
N ASN A 372 -13.18 5.37 -26.10
CA ASN A 372 -14.45 5.81 -26.68
C ASN A 372 -15.62 5.71 -25.69
N GLN A 373 -15.35 5.76 -24.37
CA GLN A 373 -16.41 5.74 -23.37
C GLN A 373 -16.96 7.15 -23.14
N THR A 374 -18.20 7.23 -22.69
CA THR A 374 -18.83 8.51 -22.32
C THR A 374 -19.36 8.39 -20.91
N ALA A 375 -19.00 9.35 -20.05
CA ALA A 375 -19.49 9.40 -18.69
C ALA A 375 -21.03 9.45 -18.65
N PRO A 376 -21.68 8.59 -17.84
CA PRO A 376 -23.13 8.60 -17.68
C PRO A 376 -23.63 9.96 -17.15
N THR A 377 -24.90 10.26 -17.41
CA THR A 377 -25.53 11.49 -16.93
C THR A 377 -25.75 11.48 -15.41
N ASP A 378 -26.10 10.32 -14.86
CA ASP A 378 -26.38 10.13 -13.44
C ASP A 378 -25.37 9.15 -12.83
N GLY A 379 -25.05 9.33 -11.54
CA GLY A 379 -24.15 8.47 -10.79
C GLY A 379 -22.68 8.92 -10.86
N TYR A 380 -21.78 8.02 -10.48
CA TYR A 380 -20.35 8.29 -10.42
C TYR A 380 -19.63 7.87 -11.70
N ALA A 381 -18.74 8.72 -12.18
CA ALA A 381 -17.91 8.47 -13.35
C ALA A 381 -16.54 9.11 -13.19
N TRP A 382 -15.51 8.51 -13.74
CA TRP A 382 -14.17 9.06 -13.76
C TRP A 382 -13.88 9.67 -15.12
N ILE A 383 -13.21 10.82 -15.11
CA ILE A 383 -12.69 11.48 -16.29
C ILE A 383 -11.20 11.67 -16.11
N ILE A 384 -10.42 11.18 -17.09
CA ILE A 384 -8.96 11.18 -17.00
C ILE A 384 -8.34 11.73 -18.29
N ASP A 385 -7.30 12.53 -18.12
CA ASP A 385 -6.32 12.84 -19.15
C ASP A 385 -4.95 12.32 -18.64
N PRO A 386 -4.43 11.23 -19.22
CA PRO A 386 -3.17 10.64 -18.79
C PRO A 386 -1.95 11.52 -19.13
N LEU A 387 -2.06 12.46 -20.07
CA LEU A 387 -0.98 13.35 -20.50
C LEU A 387 -1.50 14.67 -21.09
N ASP A 388 -2.03 15.54 -20.22
CA ASP A 388 -2.36 16.91 -20.62
C ASP A 388 -1.09 17.70 -20.91
N GLY A 389 -1.06 18.36 -22.07
CA GLY A 389 0.13 19.04 -22.57
C GLY A 389 1.08 18.12 -23.34
N THR A 390 0.52 17.15 -24.08
CA THR A 390 1.24 16.26 -25.02
C THR A 390 2.26 16.99 -25.91
N GLY A 391 1.91 18.21 -26.36
CA GLY A 391 2.81 19.05 -27.15
C GLY A 391 4.08 19.47 -26.39
N ASN A 392 3.97 19.76 -25.09
CA ASN A 392 5.11 20.04 -24.24
C ASN A 392 5.95 18.79 -24.00
N PHE A 393 5.30 17.67 -23.71
CA PHE A 393 5.95 16.38 -23.53
C PHE A 393 6.81 15.99 -24.76
N ALA A 394 6.23 16.11 -25.97
CA ALA A 394 6.91 15.81 -27.23
C ALA A 394 8.16 16.68 -27.52
N HIS A 395 8.31 17.79 -26.81
CA HIS A 395 9.39 18.76 -26.96
C HIS A 395 10.26 18.90 -25.71
N GLY A 396 10.17 17.98 -24.75
CA GLY A 396 11.00 18.01 -23.54
C GLY A 396 10.68 19.17 -22.58
N ASN A 397 9.54 19.84 -22.75
CA ASN A 397 9.10 20.89 -21.85
C ASN A 397 8.42 20.26 -20.62
N PRO A 398 8.79 20.61 -19.37
CA PRO A 398 8.26 19.96 -18.16
C PRO A 398 6.83 20.37 -17.81
N ASN A 399 6.22 21.31 -18.53
CA ASN A 399 4.86 21.80 -18.26
C ASN A 399 3.77 20.87 -18.83
N TYR A 400 3.75 19.61 -18.40
CA TYR A 400 2.68 18.65 -18.68
C TYR A 400 2.13 18.08 -17.37
N SER A 401 0.95 17.48 -17.40
CA SER A 401 0.33 16.93 -16.20
C SER A 401 -0.57 15.74 -16.46
N ILE A 402 -0.87 15.01 -15.39
CA ILE A 402 -1.94 14.02 -15.35
C ILE A 402 -3.17 14.70 -14.71
N SER A 403 -4.34 14.59 -15.34
CA SER A 403 -5.62 15.11 -14.84
C SER A 403 -6.55 13.96 -14.53
N ILE A 404 -7.08 13.89 -13.30
CA ILE A 404 -8.04 12.86 -12.87
C ILE A 404 -9.17 13.54 -12.10
N ALA A 405 -10.40 13.33 -12.55
CA ALA A 405 -11.60 13.83 -11.87
C ALA A 405 -12.58 12.69 -11.60
N LEU A 406 -13.21 12.73 -10.42
CA LEU A 406 -14.43 11.97 -10.17
C LEU A 406 -15.62 12.91 -10.32
N LEU A 407 -16.57 12.52 -11.14
CA LEU A 407 -17.86 13.18 -11.32
C LEU A 407 -18.94 12.49 -10.51
N LYS A 408 -19.89 13.26 -10.00
CA LYS A 408 -21.19 12.78 -9.52
C LYS A 408 -22.27 13.54 -10.28
N ASP A 409 -23.11 12.86 -11.03
CA ASP A 409 -24.17 13.48 -11.84
C ASP A 409 -23.60 14.58 -12.75
N ARG A 410 -22.45 14.30 -13.40
CA ARG A 410 -21.62 15.20 -14.24
C ARG A 410 -20.95 16.39 -13.55
N GLU A 411 -21.11 16.54 -12.24
CA GLU A 411 -20.41 17.56 -11.45
C GLU A 411 -19.10 17.01 -10.88
N PRO A 412 -17.94 17.67 -11.09
CA PRO A 412 -16.69 17.27 -10.46
C PRO A 412 -16.80 17.32 -8.93
N VAL A 413 -16.59 16.19 -8.26
CA VAL A 413 -16.61 16.08 -6.79
C VAL A 413 -15.25 15.77 -6.17
N VAL A 414 -14.31 15.29 -6.99
CA VAL A 414 -12.89 15.14 -6.66
C VAL A 414 -12.10 15.54 -7.90
N GLY A 415 -11.04 16.32 -7.72
CA GLY A 415 -10.10 16.67 -8.78
C GLY A 415 -8.67 16.48 -8.32
N VAL A 416 -7.84 15.89 -9.18
CA VAL A 416 -6.40 15.70 -8.99
C VAL A 416 -5.69 16.13 -10.28
N VAL A 417 -4.74 17.05 -10.16
CA VAL A 417 -3.82 17.44 -11.23
C VAL A 417 -2.41 17.25 -10.72
N TYR A 418 -1.62 16.42 -11.39
CA TYR A 418 -0.26 16.09 -10.98
C TYR A 418 0.75 16.48 -12.05
N ALA A 419 1.72 17.31 -11.70
CA ALA A 419 2.85 17.69 -12.55
C ALA A 419 4.07 16.82 -12.18
N PRO A 420 4.44 15.80 -12.97
CA PRO A 420 5.46 14.84 -12.56
C PRO A 420 6.84 15.46 -12.38
N GLU A 421 7.24 16.35 -13.28
CA GLU A 421 8.59 16.95 -13.30
C GLU A 421 8.88 17.83 -12.07
N SER A 422 7.88 18.51 -11.53
CA SER A 422 8.02 19.31 -10.31
C SER A 422 7.58 18.61 -9.04
N ASP A 423 7.03 17.38 -9.15
CA ASP A 423 6.36 16.65 -8.06
C ASP A 423 5.29 17.51 -7.37
N ASP A 424 4.51 18.26 -8.16
CA ASP A 424 3.40 19.09 -7.68
C ASP A 424 2.06 18.34 -7.82
N MET A 425 1.47 17.96 -6.69
CA MET A 425 0.16 17.32 -6.61
C MET A 425 -0.90 18.32 -6.14
N PHE A 426 -1.71 18.81 -7.07
CA PHE A 426 -2.89 19.62 -6.78
C PHE A 426 -4.10 18.72 -6.61
N HIS A 427 -4.85 18.87 -5.51
CA HIS A 427 -6.06 18.10 -5.31
C HIS A 427 -7.16 18.85 -4.55
N ALA A 428 -8.41 18.52 -4.87
CA ALA A 428 -9.60 19.04 -4.21
C ALA A 428 -10.64 17.95 -4.00
N ILE A 429 -11.42 18.10 -2.93
CA ILE A 429 -12.64 17.34 -2.69
C ILE A 429 -13.75 18.35 -2.44
N ASP A 430 -14.89 18.17 -3.11
CA ASP A 430 -16.05 19.03 -2.99
C ASP A 430 -16.49 19.23 -1.53
N GLY A 431 -16.42 20.47 -1.07
CA GLY A 431 -16.71 20.93 0.30
C GLY A 431 -15.56 20.82 1.30
N ARG A 432 -14.32 20.55 0.86
CA ARG A 432 -13.15 20.29 1.74
C ARG A 432 -11.92 21.12 1.41
N GLY A 433 -12.03 22.06 0.47
CA GLY A 433 -10.92 22.91 0.03
C GLY A 433 -10.03 22.24 -1.00
N ALA A 434 -9.00 22.99 -1.43
CA ALA A 434 -7.99 22.53 -2.38
C ALA A 434 -6.58 22.65 -1.77
N TYR A 435 -5.68 21.78 -2.23
CA TYR A 435 -4.33 21.64 -1.68
C TYR A 435 -3.30 21.40 -2.79
N GLN A 436 -2.05 21.78 -2.54
CA GLN A 436 -0.86 21.42 -3.30
C GLN A 436 0.13 20.74 -2.35
N ASN A 437 0.51 19.49 -2.62
CA ASN A 437 1.44 18.73 -1.78
C ASN A 437 1.10 18.81 -0.27
N ASP A 438 -0.18 18.63 0.06
CA ASP A 438 -0.77 18.70 1.41
C ASP A 438 -0.85 20.12 2.04
N HIS A 439 -0.45 21.17 1.33
CA HIS A 439 -0.64 22.56 1.76
C HIS A 439 -1.91 23.18 1.17
N GLU A 440 -2.77 23.77 2.00
CA GLU A 440 -3.97 24.48 1.53
C GLU A 440 -3.58 25.62 0.57
N ILE A 441 -4.25 25.68 -0.58
CA ILE A 441 -4.01 26.71 -1.60
C ILE A 441 -5.13 27.73 -1.66
N LYS A 442 -4.80 28.96 -2.10
CA LYS A 442 -5.76 30.06 -2.27
C LYS A 442 -5.41 30.85 -3.52
N PRO A 443 -6.41 31.34 -4.28
CA PRO A 443 -6.17 32.21 -5.40
C PRO A 443 -5.65 33.54 -4.89
N THR A 444 -5.11 34.35 -5.80
CA THR A 444 -4.70 35.70 -5.49
C THR A 444 -5.91 36.58 -5.14
N SER A 445 -5.67 37.67 -4.41
CA SER A 445 -6.70 38.68 -4.12
C SER A 445 -6.65 39.88 -5.07
N ARG A 446 -5.88 39.80 -6.17
CA ARG A 446 -5.73 40.90 -7.13
C ARG A 446 -7.05 41.15 -7.84
N SER A 447 -7.41 42.42 -7.95
CA SER A 447 -8.68 42.85 -8.54
C SER A 447 -8.49 43.87 -9.65
N GLN A 448 -7.26 44.12 -10.10
CA GLN A 448 -6.95 45.06 -11.20
C GLN A 448 -6.24 44.32 -12.32
N LEU A 449 -6.65 44.54 -13.58
CA LEU A 449 -6.04 43.90 -14.74
C LEU A 449 -4.54 44.21 -14.86
N ASP A 450 -4.14 45.46 -14.64
CA ASP A 450 -2.75 45.92 -14.78
C ASP A 450 -1.78 45.33 -13.75
N GLU A 451 -2.29 44.74 -12.67
CA GLU A 451 -1.51 43.99 -11.68
C GLU A 451 -1.54 42.47 -11.90
N SER A 452 -2.35 41.99 -12.85
CA SER A 452 -2.65 40.57 -13.04
C SER A 452 -1.68 39.87 -13.98
N MET A 453 -1.41 38.59 -13.72
CA MET A 453 -0.71 37.65 -14.59
C MET A 453 -1.72 36.68 -15.19
N LEU A 454 -1.79 36.61 -16.52
CA LEU A 454 -2.72 35.73 -17.23
C LEU A 454 -1.99 34.53 -17.83
N LEU A 455 -2.71 33.42 -17.89
CA LEU A 455 -2.33 32.25 -18.67
C LEU A 455 -3.22 32.13 -19.90
N SER A 456 -2.68 31.50 -20.93
CA SER A 456 -3.41 31.20 -22.16
C SER A 456 -3.14 29.78 -22.59
N GLY A 457 -4.19 29.12 -23.06
CA GLY A 457 -4.16 27.86 -23.78
C GLY A 457 -3.69 28.01 -25.22
N TYR A 458 -4.14 27.08 -26.06
CA TYR A 458 -4.06 27.26 -27.50
C TYR A 458 -4.84 28.51 -27.94
N ASP A 459 -4.17 29.46 -28.60
CA ASP A 459 -4.75 30.69 -29.12
C ASP A 459 -4.41 30.79 -30.62
N PRO A 460 -5.24 30.25 -31.53
CA PRO A 460 -4.92 30.22 -32.95
C PRO A 460 -4.94 31.60 -33.61
N SER A 461 -5.82 32.50 -33.15
CA SER A 461 -5.92 33.88 -33.68
C SER A 461 -4.91 34.82 -33.03
N GLY A 462 -4.44 34.51 -31.81
CA GLY A 462 -3.59 35.39 -31.01
C GLY A 462 -4.36 36.56 -30.39
N GLU A 463 -5.70 36.54 -30.49
CA GLU A 463 -6.57 37.65 -30.10
C GLU A 463 -6.54 37.85 -28.58
N PHE A 464 -6.52 36.78 -27.79
CA PHE A 464 -6.45 36.89 -26.34
C PHE A 464 -5.11 37.49 -25.90
N LEU A 465 -4.02 36.98 -26.47
CA LEU A 465 -2.70 37.57 -26.23
C LEU A 465 -2.69 39.05 -26.60
N GLN A 466 -3.18 39.42 -27.78
CA GLN A 466 -3.19 40.81 -28.25
C GLN A 466 -4.05 41.72 -27.37
N ALA A 467 -5.24 41.25 -26.95
CA ALA A 467 -6.16 42.03 -26.12
C ALA A 467 -5.57 42.36 -24.75
N PHE A 468 -4.76 41.46 -24.17
CA PHE A 468 -4.28 41.60 -22.79
C PHE A 468 -2.78 41.90 -22.65
N TYR A 469 -2.00 41.87 -23.74
CA TYR A 469 -0.54 42.06 -23.70
C TYR A 469 -0.10 43.38 -23.05
N HIS A 470 -0.86 44.46 -23.26
CA HIS A 470 -0.56 45.79 -22.71
C HIS A 470 -1.36 46.14 -21.46
N GLU A 471 -2.35 45.33 -21.11
CA GLU A 471 -3.30 45.61 -20.03
C GLU A 471 -2.96 44.85 -18.75
N THR A 472 -1.96 43.96 -18.79
CA THR A 472 -1.62 43.04 -17.69
C THR A 472 -0.11 42.96 -17.49
N GLN A 473 0.34 42.31 -16.40
CA GLN A 473 1.77 42.06 -16.15
C GLN A 473 2.36 40.99 -17.09
N GLY A 474 1.51 40.28 -17.85
CA GLY A 474 1.92 39.36 -18.89
C GLY A 474 0.89 38.28 -19.15
N VAL A 475 0.95 37.73 -20.36
CA VAL A 475 0.18 36.55 -20.79
C VAL A 475 1.16 35.45 -21.13
N ARG A 476 1.02 34.27 -20.51
CA ARG A 476 1.91 33.11 -20.71
C ARG A 476 1.15 31.91 -21.26
N ARG A 477 1.70 31.27 -22.29
CA ARG A 477 1.18 30.00 -22.78
C ARG A 477 1.99 28.84 -22.23
N LEU A 478 1.47 28.18 -21.20
CA LEU A 478 2.15 27.05 -20.55
C LEU A 478 1.95 25.75 -21.30
N GLY A 479 0.79 25.54 -21.93
CA GLY A 479 0.54 24.41 -22.83
C GLY A 479 -0.09 23.17 -22.19
N SER A 480 -0.60 23.28 -20.97
CA SER A 480 -1.45 22.29 -20.29
C SER A 480 -2.62 23.04 -19.65
N ALA A 481 -3.85 22.66 -20.00
CA ALA A 481 -5.05 23.31 -19.51
C ALA A 481 -5.27 22.99 -18.02
N ALA A 482 -5.05 21.74 -17.61
CA ALA A 482 -5.18 21.31 -16.23
C ALA A 482 -4.21 22.09 -15.31
N LEU A 483 -2.96 22.30 -15.74
CA LEU A 483 -2.01 23.14 -15.00
C LEU A 483 -2.42 24.61 -14.97
N ASN A 484 -2.96 25.15 -16.07
CA ASN A 484 -3.44 26.53 -16.08
C ASN A 484 -4.52 26.75 -15.00
N LEU A 485 -5.50 25.84 -14.89
CA LEU A 485 -6.53 25.91 -13.85
C LEU A 485 -5.94 25.73 -12.45
N ALA A 486 -5.01 24.78 -12.27
CA ALA A 486 -4.32 24.56 -10.99
C ALA A 486 -3.49 25.77 -10.54
N TYR A 487 -2.85 26.47 -11.47
CA TYR A 487 -2.07 27.68 -11.18
C TYR A 487 -2.94 28.90 -10.85
N VAL A 488 -4.12 29.02 -11.43
CA VAL A 488 -5.10 30.02 -11.00
C VAL A 488 -5.62 29.69 -9.59
N ALA A 489 -5.96 28.42 -9.33
CA ALA A 489 -6.44 27.97 -8.02
C ALA A 489 -5.38 28.16 -6.91
N SER A 490 -4.10 27.94 -7.23
CA SER A 490 -2.98 28.11 -6.29
C SER A 490 -2.45 29.54 -6.16
N GLY A 491 -2.97 30.47 -6.96
CA GLY A 491 -2.57 31.87 -6.94
C GLY A 491 -1.21 32.14 -7.61
N SER A 492 -0.71 31.22 -8.42
CA SER A 492 0.45 31.43 -9.30
C SER A 492 0.10 32.31 -10.51
N ALA A 493 -1.17 32.32 -10.91
CA ALA A 493 -1.74 33.22 -11.91
C ALA A 493 -3.09 33.78 -11.43
N ASP A 494 -3.55 34.87 -12.04
CA ASP A 494 -4.80 35.55 -11.69
C ASP A 494 -5.97 35.10 -12.58
N ALA A 495 -5.67 34.66 -13.82
CA ALA A 495 -6.66 34.13 -14.75
C ALA A 495 -6.04 33.24 -15.83
N ALA A 496 -6.88 32.41 -16.45
CA ALA A 496 -6.50 31.59 -17.60
C ALA A 496 -7.62 31.57 -18.64
N TRP A 497 -7.26 31.67 -19.91
CA TRP A 497 -8.17 31.47 -21.03
C TRP A 497 -7.76 30.25 -21.85
N GLU A 498 -8.70 29.37 -22.11
CA GLU A 498 -8.55 28.24 -23.01
C GLU A 498 -9.54 28.41 -24.16
N HIS A 499 -9.05 28.49 -25.40
CA HIS A 499 -9.91 28.57 -26.59
C HIS A 499 -10.75 27.30 -26.78
N ASP A 500 -10.24 26.18 -26.29
CA ASP A 500 -10.60 24.86 -26.81
C ASP A 500 -10.33 23.78 -25.75
N THR A 501 -11.38 23.36 -25.04
CA THR A 501 -11.25 22.40 -23.94
C THR A 501 -12.15 21.19 -24.11
N ARG A 502 -11.64 20.05 -23.66
CA ARG A 502 -12.39 18.82 -23.42
C ARG A 502 -12.71 18.67 -21.95
N PRO A 503 -13.70 17.83 -21.59
CA PRO A 503 -13.99 17.53 -20.19
C PRO A 503 -12.79 17.00 -19.41
N TRP A 504 -11.92 16.20 -20.04
CA TRP A 504 -10.75 15.62 -19.37
C TRP A 504 -9.65 16.63 -19.06
N ASP A 505 -9.46 17.61 -19.93
CA ASP A 505 -8.52 18.72 -19.73
C ASP A 505 -8.86 19.58 -18.50
N VAL A 506 -10.16 19.74 -18.18
CA VAL A 506 -10.61 20.77 -17.23
C VAL A 506 -11.35 20.27 -16.00
N ALA A 507 -11.96 19.08 -16.01
CA ALA A 507 -12.82 18.63 -14.91
C ALA A 507 -12.11 18.64 -13.54
N ALA A 508 -10.85 18.19 -13.48
CA ALA A 508 -10.07 18.21 -12.24
C ALA A 508 -9.76 19.64 -11.78
N GLY A 509 -9.34 20.50 -12.72
CA GLY A 509 -9.09 21.92 -12.49
C GLY A 509 -10.32 22.72 -12.05
N LEU A 510 -11.49 22.39 -12.58
CA LEU A 510 -12.76 23.02 -12.19
C LEU A 510 -13.12 22.68 -10.74
N CYS A 511 -12.87 21.44 -10.30
CA CYS A 511 -13.03 21.07 -8.90
C CYS A 511 -12.11 21.90 -8.00
N LEU A 512 -10.83 22.02 -8.36
CA LEU A 512 -9.84 22.85 -7.64
C LEU A 512 -10.30 24.31 -7.52
N LEU A 513 -10.66 24.93 -8.66
CA LEU A 513 -11.09 26.33 -8.71
C LEU A 513 -12.35 26.59 -7.88
N ARG A 514 -13.33 25.69 -7.94
CA ARG A 514 -14.58 25.83 -7.20
C ARG A 514 -14.34 25.84 -5.69
N GLU A 515 -13.48 24.92 -5.21
CA GLU A 515 -13.17 24.81 -3.78
C GLU A 515 -12.46 26.04 -3.20
N VAL A 516 -11.72 26.78 -4.03
CA VAL A 516 -11.03 28.00 -3.61
C VAL A 516 -11.80 29.28 -3.91
N GLY A 517 -13.03 29.17 -4.41
CA GLY A 517 -13.89 30.32 -4.75
C GLY A 517 -13.49 31.05 -6.03
N GLY A 518 -12.73 30.40 -6.92
CA GLY A 518 -12.45 30.88 -8.27
C GLY A 518 -13.71 30.98 -9.11
N LYS A 519 -13.65 31.71 -10.23
CA LYS A 519 -14.77 31.90 -11.14
C LYS A 519 -14.44 31.40 -12.54
N THR A 520 -15.41 30.74 -13.14
CA THR A 520 -15.32 30.07 -14.44
C THR A 520 -16.54 30.44 -15.28
N THR A 521 -16.32 30.90 -16.50
CA THR A 521 -17.35 31.21 -17.50
C THR A 521 -16.91 30.77 -18.89
N ASP A 522 -17.83 30.84 -19.85
CA ASP A 522 -17.45 30.96 -21.26
C ASP A 522 -16.84 32.36 -21.54
N GLN A 523 -16.44 32.58 -22.78
CA GLN A 523 -15.88 33.85 -23.26
C GLN A 523 -16.86 35.04 -23.20
N HIS A 524 -18.17 34.78 -23.06
CA HIS A 524 -19.23 35.80 -22.98
C HIS A 524 -19.74 35.99 -21.54
N GLY A 525 -19.07 35.40 -20.55
CA GLY A 525 -19.42 35.54 -19.13
C GLY A 525 -20.58 34.66 -18.66
N SER A 526 -21.09 33.74 -19.49
CA SER A 526 -22.11 32.76 -19.07
C SER A 526 -21.47 31.62 -18.28
N SER A 527 -22.24 30.94 -17.42
CA SER A 527 -21.72 29.81 -16.64
C SER A 527 -21.19 28.71 -17.57
N TYR A 528 -19.96 28.27 -17.33
CA TYR A 528 -19.38 27.15 -18.07
C TYR A 528 -19.98 25.83 -17.59
N GLU A 529 -20.34 24.95 -18.52
CA GLU A 529 -20.81 23.59 -18.25
C GLU A 529 -19.98 22.58 -19.04
N LEU A 530 -19.63 21.46 -18.39
CA LEU A 530 -18.93 20.37 -19.05
C LEU A 530 -19.82 19.76 -20.14
N THR A 531 -19.30 19.72 -21.37
CA THR A 531 -20.02 19.17 -22.53
C THR A 531 -19.48 17.78 -22.87
N PHE A 532 -20.34 16.76 -22.77
CA PHE A 532 -19.98 15.35 -22.96
C PHE A 532 -20.48 14.77 -24.30
N ASN A 533 -21.16 15.58 -25.12
CA ASN A 533 -21.81 15.11 -26.35
C ASN A 533 -20.89 15.36 -27.55
N SER A 534 -20.37 14.27 -28.13
CA SER A 534 -19.51 14.21 -29.33
C SER A 534 -18.09 14.76 -29.17
N THR A 535 -17.13 14.04 -29.75
CA THR A 535 -15.71 14.41 -29.82
C THR A 535 -15.43 15.58 -30.77
N ASP A 536 -16.42 16.36 -31.21
CA ASP A 536 -16.20 17.47 -32.15
C ASP A 536 -16.61 18.84 -31.58
N GLU A 537 -17.38 18.90 -30.49
CA GLU A 537 -17.73 20.15 -29.83
C GLU A 537 -16.65 20.51 -28.81
N ARG A 538 -16.08 21.70 -28.99
CA ARG A 538 -14.96 22.27 -28.24
C ARG A 538 -15.45 23.56 -27.59
N THR A 539 -15.27 23.70 -26.27
CA THR A 539 -15.87 24.81 -25.52
C THR A 539 -14.77 25.74 -24.99
N PRO A 540 -14.82 27.04 -25.31
CA PRO A 540 -13.91 28.02 -24.74
C PRO A 540 -14.20 28.23 -23.25
N LEU A 541 -13.15 28.47 -22.48
CA LEU A 541 -13.19 28.57 -21.03
C LEU A 541 -12.39 29.80 -20.59
N LEU A 542 -13.01 30.65 -19.75
CA LEU A 542 -12.34 31.72 -19.04
C LEU A 542 -12.42 31.47 -17.53
N THR A 543 -11.27 31.38 -16.88
CA THR A 543 -11.16 31.18 -15.44
C THR A 543 -10.37 32.29 -14.77
N SER A 544 -10.64 32.54 -13.48
CA SER A 544 -9.94 33.58 -12.71
C SER A 544 -9.99 33.32 -11.21
N ASN A 545 -9.22 34.10 -10.46
CA ASN A 545 -9.29 34.25 -9.01
C ASN A 545 -10.63 34.79 -8.46
N GLY A 546 -11.63 35.00 -9.32
CA GLY A 546 -12.93 35.58 -8.99
C GLY A 546 -12.93 37.11 -8.96
N SER A 547 -11.93 37.71 -8.33
CA SER A 547 -11.84 39.17 -8.11
C SER A 547 -11.61 39.98 -9.40
N VAL A 548 -10.84 39.45 -10.35
CA VAL A 548 -10.54 40.13 -11.63
C VAL A 548 -11.55 39.79 -12.75
N HIS A 549 -12.46 38.85 -12.50
CA HIS A 549 -13.27 38.24 -13.54
C HIS A 549 -14.15 39.22 -14.33
N GLU A 550 -14.80 40.17 -13.65
CA GLU A 550 -15.67 41.16 -14.29
C GLU A 550 -14.90 42.11 -15.21
N GLN A 551 -13.65 42.43 -14.86
CA GLN A 551 -12.80 43.27 -15.71
C GLN A 551 -12.33 42.50 -16.95
N LEU A 552 -12.02 41.21 -16.82
CA LEU A 552 -11.66 40.36 -17.96
C LEU A 552 -12.80 40.29 -18.98
N THR A 553 -14.01 39.96 -18.54
CA THR A 553 -15.17 39.84 -19.44
C THR A 553 -15.52 41.19 -20.08
N SER A 554 -15.51 42.28 -19.30
CA SER A 554 -15.77 43.63 -19.83
C SER A 554 -14.73 44.05 -20.87
N HIS A 555 -13.47 43.67 -20.69
CA HIS A 555 -12.39 43.99 -21.62
C HIS A 555 -12.48 43.19 -22.92
N ILE A 556 -12.86 41.91 -22.83
CA ILE A 556 -13.10 41.06 -24.00
C ILE A 556 -14.26 41.63 -24.82
N GLU A 557 -15.40 41.92 -24.18
CA GLU A 557 -16.56 42.53 -24.85
C GLU A 557 -16.20 43.86 -25.53
N ALA A 558 -15.42 44.71 -24.86
CA ALA A 558 -14.97 45.98 -25.43
C ALA A 558 -14.01 45.78 -26.62
N SER A 559 -13.16 44.76 -26.58
CA SER A 559 -12.20 44.45 -27.64
C SER A 559 -12.87 43.85 -28.88
N GLU A 560 -13.87 42.98 -28.70
CA GLU A 560 -14.71 42.44 -29.79
C GLU A 560 -15.45 43.58 -30.51
N LEU A 561 -16.02 44.53 -29.77
CA LEU A 561 -16.69 45.72 -30.31
C LEU A 561 -15.76 46.68 -31.08
N MET A 562 -14.44 46.56 -30.95
CA MET A 562 -13.45 47.33 -31.72
C MET A 562 -12.93 46.59 -32.96
N SER A 563 -13.30 45.31 -33.12
CA SER A 563 -12.89 44.44 -34.24
C SER A 563 -13.95 44.32 -35.36
N GLU A 564 -15.20 44.71 -35.09
CA GLU A 564 -16.27 44.95 -36.08
C GLU A 564 -16.21 46.37 -36.67
#